data_AF-A0A382K199-F1
#
_entry.id   AF-A0A382K199-F1
#
_cell.length_a   1.000
_cell.length_b   1.000
_cell.length_c   1.000
_cell.angle_alpha   90.00
_cell.angle_beta   90.00
_cell.angle_gamma   90.00
#
_symmetry.space_group_name_H-M   'P 1'
#
loop_
_entity.id
_entity.type
_entity.pdbx_description
1 polymer ?
#
loop_
_entity_poly.entity_id
_entity_poly.type
_entity_poly.pdbx_seq_one_letter_code
_entity_poly.pdbx_strand_id
1 'polypeptide(L)'
;VVVPLVNPALLGAFGISLNTDVFEDGSLTITGTYPSLSTSNCETQVTIPAITDNATWASGGDPVLDEAALTATYGFGFVTSGIFANNMYPPNLAGGETYGVDFGPGTDHETWGQWISQYNADWSFIESAQFSWEQVDGVESTTGVDEQGEFNGHLGLAAAFGDSSTVPFLAAAFPEVGLNVGNYPIIGGTGQDLDGDGTPDGVIPAPSLTEDGLEWGYLVDFAGADGGLFGSGADGVPGTDDDVIDEATAFTGYYFTYNFLIGFGTLANSFGQFSDPEYLIDTDGDGIPDTHQMVVNFIQQGQSQVEALGNTAEAIATAAMTQLAITFGLPATTAAVLGAAVGLYAETTLVALLTAGTDAVTALTQTAQATGAYALGALAGAGVELDDSDHDYVQGGNGRLVFQVGNNCIPRNQYVAVQSNWVNTGTAE
;
A
#
# COMPACT_ATOMS: atom_id res chain seq x y z
N VAL A 1 -10.98 -0.97 9.53
CA VAL A 1 -12.31 -0.37 9.78
C VAL A 1 -12.79 -0.82 11.14
N VAL A 2 -12.93 0.09 12.11
CA VAL A 2 -13.56 -0.24 13.41
C VAL A 2 -15.06 -0.12 13.18
N VAL A 3 -15.78 -1.24 13.20
CA VAL A 3 -17.23 -1.24 13.07
C VAL A 3 -17.81 -1.17 14.48
N PRO A 4 -18.43 -0.05 14.91
CA PRO A 4 -19.18 -0.03 16.15
C PRO A 4 -20.44 -0.89 15.97
N LEU A 5 -20.35 -2.16 16.36
CA LEU A 5 -21.44 -3.12 16.25
C LEU A 5 -22.33 -3.01 17.49
N VAL A 6 -23.23 -2.03 17.47
CA VAL A 6 -24.08 -1.64 18.62
C VAL A 6 -25.42 -2.38 18.70
N ASN A 7 -25.77 -3.26 17.75
CA ASN A 7 -27.02 -4.03 17.84
C ASN A 7 -26.91 -5.49 17.33
N PRO A 8 -27.76 -6.41 17.84
CA PRO A 8 -27.73 -7.83 17.47
C PRO A 8 -27.97 -8.12 15.99
N ALA A 9 -28.77 -7.30 15.29
CA ALA A 9 -29.05 -7.49 13.87
C ALA A 9 -27.81 -7.18 12.98
N LEU A 10 -27.05 -6.15 13.35
CA LEU A 10 -25.79 -5.79 12.73
C LEU A 10 -24.70 -6.82 13.06
N LEU A 11 -24.63 -7.29 14.31
CA LEU A 11 -23.74 -8.39 14.71
C LEU A 11 -24.01 -9.65 13.86
N GLY A 12 -25.28 -10.03 13.71
CA GLY A 12 -25.67 -11.16 12.86
C GLY A 12 -25.37 -10.97 11.37
N ALA A 13 -25.48 -9.74 10.85
CA ALA A 13 -25.13 -9.44 9.45
C ALA A 13 -23.63 -9.63 9.14
N PHE A 14 -22.77 -9.50 10.15
CA PHE A 14 -21.33 -9.77 10.07
C PHE A 14 -20.95 -11.17 10.59
N GLY A 15 -21.93 -12.05 10.86
CA GLY A 15 -21.68 -13.41 11.31
C GLY A 15 -21.14 -13.54 12.73
N ILE A 16 -21.33 -12.51 13.58
CA ILE A 16 -20.89 -12.48 14.98
C ILE A 16 -22.07 -12.87 15.89
N SER A 17 -21.87 -13.90 16.71
CA SER A 17 -22.85 -14.39 17.67
C SER A 17 -22.10 -14.96 18.87
N LEU A 18 -22.41 -14.54 20.09
CA LEU A 18 -21.79 -15.09 21.29
C LEU A 18 -22.84 -15.56 22.28
N ASN A 19 -22.53 -16.66 22.95
CA ASN A 19 -23.28 -17.22 24.06
C ASN A 19 -22.31 -17.44 25.22
N THR A 20 -22.72 -17.06 26.42
CA THR A 20 -21.90 -17.23 27.63
C THR A 20 -22.71 -17.86 28.74
N ASP A 21 -22.09 -18.81 29.44
CA ASP A 21 -22.57 -19.34 30.72
C ASP A 21 -21.60 -18.88 31.81
N VAL A 22 -22.12 -18.19 32.83
CA VAL A 22 -21.34 -17.64 33.95
C VAL A 22 -21.67 -18.45 35.20
N PHE A 23 -20.65 -18.98 35.87
CA PHE A 23 -20.81 -19.78 37.08
C PHE A 23 -20.23 -19.06 38.30
N GLU A 24 -20.86 -19.26 39.46
CA GLU A 24 -20.44 -18.67 40.74
C GLU A 24 -19.10 -19.22 41.25
N ASP A 25 -18.65 -20.36 40.73
CA ASP A 25 -17.36 -20.97 41.07
C ASP A 25 -16.16 -20.30 40.38
N GLY A 26 -16.41 -19.21 39.64
CA GLY A 26 -15.39 -18.47 38.90
C GLY A 26 -15.10 -19.03 37.51
N SER A 27 -15.88 -20.01 37.03
CA SER A 27 -15.78 -20.50 35.66
C SER A 27 -16.72 -19.76 34.70
N LEU A 28 -16.31 -19.67 33.44
CA LEU A 28 -17.05 -19.04 32.35
C LEU A 28 -16.88 -19.85 31.06
N THR A 29 -17.98 -20.17 30.38
CA THR A 29 -17.93 -20.82 29.07
C THR A 29 -18.45 -19.86 28.01
N ILE A 30 -17.62 -19.46 27.05
CA ILE A 30 -18.00 -18.61 25.92
C ILE A 30 -17.98 -19.44 24.63
N THR A 31 -19.07 -19.41 23.87
CA THR A 31 -19.18 -20.11 22.57
C THR A 31 -19.76 -19.17 21.51
N GLY A 32 -19.48 -19.47 20.23
CA GLY A 32 -20.05 -18.73 19.11
C GLY A 32 -19.00 -18.31 18.10
N THR A 33 -19.05 -17.07 17.62
CA THR A 33 -18.13 -16.45 16.67
C THR A 33 -17.70 -15.07 17.17
N TYR A 34 -16.38 -14.81 17.16
CA TYR A 34 -15.80 -13.59 17.72
C TYR A 34 -14.81 -12.95 16.75
N PRO A 35 -14.82 -11.60 16.57
CA PRO A 35 -13.78 -10.92 15.82
C PRO A 35 -12.41 -11.11 16.46
N SER A 36 -11.48 -11.72 15.72
CA SER A 36 -10.10 -11.92 16.11
C SER A 36 -9.15 -11.29 15.07
N LEU A 37 -7.85 -11.33 15.33
CA LEU A 37 -6.81 -10.89 14.41
C LEU A 37 -5.98 -12.08 13.97
N SER A 38 -5.63 -12.12 12.69
CA SER A 38 -4.66 -13.06 12.15
C SER A 38 -3.59 -12.30 11.38
N THR A 39 -2.33 -12.64 11.64
CA THR A 39 -1.17 -12.06 10.95
C THR A 39 -0.64 -13.09 9.96
N SER A 40 -0.62 -12.72 8.67
CA SER A 40 0.07 -13.49 7.62
C SER A 40 0.82 -12.51 6.73
N ASN A 41 2.03 -12.88 6.29
CA ASN A 41 2.85 -12.09 5.36
C ASN A 41 3.00 -10.59 5.74
N CYS A 42 3.16 -10.31 7.02
CA CYS A 42 3.26 -8.96 7.59
C CYS A 42 2.01 -8.08 7.47
N GLU A 43 0.85 -8.68 7.26
CA GLU A 43 -0.45 -8.02 7.31
C GLU A 43 -1.33 -8.63 8.41
N THR A 44 -1.78 -7.79 9.34
CA THR A 44 -2.75 -8.18 10.38
C THR A 44 -4.17 -7.83 9.91
N GLN A 45 -4.98 -8.84 9.61
CA GLN A 45 -6.37 -8.67 9.19
C GLN A 45 -7.36 -9.18 10.25
N VAL A 46 -8.60 -8.70 10.20
CA VAL A 46 -9.68 -9.13 11.10
C VAL A 46 -10.29 -10.43 10.59
N THR A 47 -10.33 -11.46 11.44
CA THR A 47 -11.00 -12.74 11.20
C THR A 47 -12.24 -12.85 12.10
N ILE A 48 -13.18 -13.74 11.78
CA ILE A 48 -14.34 -14.04 12.65
C ILE A 48 -14.44 -15.57 12.82
N PRO A 49 -13.51 -16.21 13.56
CA PRO A 49 -13.54 -17.64 13.78
C PRO A 49 -14.68 -18.05 14.72
N ALA A 50 -15.10 -19.32 14.61
CA ALA A 50 -15.87 -19.96 15.65
C ALA A 50 -14.98 -20.20 16.89
N ILE A 51 -15.53 -19.92 18.07
CA ILE A 51 -14.81 -20.02 19.34
C ILE A 51 -15.54 -20.93 20.32
N THR A 52 -14.75 -21.56 21.18
CA THR A 52 -15.19 -22.19 22.42
C THR A 52 -14.09 -21.95 23.43
N ASP A 53 -14.38 -21.15 24.44
CA ASP A 53 -13.43 -20.74 25.46
C ASP A 53 -13.94 -21.14 26.84
N ASN A 54 -13.12 -21.87 27.58
CA ASN A 54 -13.39 -22.27 28.96
C ASN A 54 -12.55 -21.36 29.86
N ALA A 55 -13.02 -20.14 30.03
CA ALA A 55 -12.33 -19.11 30.77
C ALA A 55 -12.59 -19.22 32.29
N THR A 56 -11.75 -18.54 33.06
CA THR A 56 -11.99 -18.28 34.48
C THR A 56 -12.01 -16.78 34.73
N TRP A 57 -12.83 -16.35 35.68
CA TRP A 57 -13.04 -14.95 36.00
C TRP A 57 -12.93 -14.69 37.49
N ALA A 58 -12.58 -13.46 37.85
CA ALA A 58 -12.56 -12.98 39.22
C ALA A 58 -13.30 -11.64 39.33
N SER A 59 -13.83 -11.38 40.52
CA SER A 59 -14.44 -10.10 40.86
C SER A 59 -13.62 -9.34 41.91
N GLY A 60 -13.69 -8.02 41.83
CA GLY A 60 -13.00 -7.09 42.72
C GLY A 60 -13.95 -6.54 43.76
N GLY A 61 -13.78 -6.97 45.02
CA GLY A 61 -14.53 -6.45 46.17
C GLY A 61 -16.05 -6.66 46.09
N ASP A 62 -16.78 -5.88 46.89
CA ASP A 62 -18.25 -5.85 46.85
C ASP A 62 -18.73 -4.96 45.68
N PRO A 63 -19.91 -5.24 45.10
CA PRO A 63 -20.45 -4.40 44.04
C PRO A 63 -20.86 -3.01 44.55
N VAL A 64 -20.79 -2.03 43.65
CA VAL A 64 -21.43 -0.72 43.82
C VAL A 64 -22.88 -0.83 43.35
N LEU A 65 -23.83 -0.58 44.26
CA LEU A 65 -25.26 -0.68 43.97
C LEU A 65 -25.85 0.69 43.59
N ASP A 66 -26.67 0.71 42.53
CA ASP A 66 -27.61 1.79 42.23
C ASP A 66 -29.04 1.26 42.36
N GLU A 67 -29.66 1.53 43.51
CA GLU A 67 -31.03 1.10 43.82
C GLU A 67 -32.09 1.69 42.90
N ALA A 68 -31.86 2.90 42.38
CA ALA A 68 -32.82 3.58 41.51
C ALA A 68 -32.77 3.02 40.07
N ALA A 69 -31.58 2.66 39.61
CA ALA A 69 -31.37 2.04 38.31
C ALA A 69 -31.53 0.51 38.33
N LEU A 70 -31.62 -0.11 39.53
CA LEU A 70 -31.61 -1.57 39.72
C LEU A 70 -30.36 -2.24 39.12
N THR A 71 -29.20 -1.61 39.33
CA THR A 71 -27.92 -2.11 38.80
C THR A 71 -26.90 -2.40 39.90
N ALA A 72 -26.07 -3.42 39.66
CA ALA A 72 -24.88 -3.70 40.47
C ALA A 72 -23.65 -3.69 39.57
N THR A 73 -22.65 -2.88 39.92
CA THR A 73 -21.38 -2.76 39.20
C THR A 73 -20.28 -3.47 39.97
N TYR A 74 -19.67 -4.46 39.32
CA TYR A 74 -18.59 -5.29 39.83
C TYR A 74 -17.29 -4.94 39.10
N GLY A 75 -16.16 -5.00 39.81
CA GLY A 75 -14.87 -5.23 39.15
C GLY A 75 -14.87 -6.61 38.52
N PHE A 76 -14.34 -6.74 37.31
CA PHE A 76 -14.31 -7.98 36.56
C PHE A 76 -12.96 -8.16 35.86
N GLY A 77 -12.42 -9.37 35.89
CA GLY A 77 -11.21 -9.70 35.15
C GLY A 77 -11.19 -11.15 34.70
N PHE A 78 -10.79 -11.39 33.45
CA PHE A 78 -10.40 -12.71 33.00
C PHE A 78 -9.09 -13.12 33.66
N VAL A 79 -9.13 -14.23 34.40
CA VAL A 79 -7.93 -14.81 35.02
C VAL A 79 -7.23 -15.70 34.00
N THR A 80 -7.98 -16.63 33.39
CA THR A 80 -7.51 -17.45 32.27
C THR A 80 -8.51 -17.45 31.12
N SER A 81 -8.05 -17.32 29.88
CA SER A 81 -8.82 -17.41 28.65
C SER A 81 -7.90 -17.84 27.49
N GLY A 82 -8.44 -18.65 26.57
CA GLY A 82 -7.76 -19.01 25.33
C GLY A 82 -8.03 -18.05 24.17
N ILE A 83 -8.93 -17.07 24.35
CA ILE A 83 -9.42 -16.17 23.29
C ILE A 83 -9.29 -14.70 23.67
N PHE A 84 -9.54 -14.36 24.94
CA PHE A 84 -9.51 -13.02 25.51
C PHE A 84 -8.23 -12.81 26.34
N ALA A 85 -7.95 -11.56 26.72
CA ALA A 85 -6.78 -11.23 27.53
C ALA A 85 -6.75 -12.00 28.86
N ASN A 86 -5.56 -12.44 29.24
CA ASN A 86 -5.30 -13.11 30.51
C ASN A 86 -4.93 -12.12 31.62
N ASN A 87 -5.01 -12.55 32.87
CA ASN A 87 -4.55 -11.80 34.05
C ASN A 87 -5.09 -10.37 34.17
N MET A 88 -6.34 -10.15 33.78
CA MET A 88 -6.94 -8.82 33.87
C MET A 88 -7.24 -8.44 35.31
N TYR A 89 -6.93 -7.20 35.69
CA TYR A 89 -7.19 -6.71 37.02
C TYR A 89 -8.69 -6.45 37.26
N PRO A 90 -9.31 -7.07 38.29
CA PRO A 90 -10.68 -6.76 38.69
C PRO A 90 -10.68 -5.66 39.78
N PRO A 91 -11.04 -4.40 39.46
CA PRO A 91 -10.95 -3.29 40.41
C PRO A 91 -11.94 -3.40 41.56
N ASN A 92 -11.52 -3.02 42.77
CA ASN A 92 -12.37 -2.90 43.94
C ASN A 92 -13.08 -1.54 43.97
N LEU A 93 -14.14 -1.44 43.16
CA LEU A 93 -14.89 -0.20 42.97
C LEU A 93 -15.55 0.29 44.26
N ALA A 94 -16.13 -0.60 45.08
CA ALA A 94 -16.70 -0.22 46.38
C ALA A 94 -15.63 0.17 47.42
N GLY A 95 -14.40 -0.32 47.24
CA GLY A 95 -13.23 0.03 48.05
C GLY A 95 -12.64 1.41 47.75
N GLY A 96 -13.12 2.09 46.70
CA GLY A 96 -12.72 3.45 46.33
C GLY A 96 -11.65 3.53 45.24
N GLU A 97 -11.33 2.43 44.56
CA GLU A 97 -10.42 2.46 43.41
C GLU A 97 -11.03 3.28 42.26
N THR A 98 -10.18 4.08 41.60
CA THR A 98 -10.60 5.07 40.60
C THR A 98 -9.84 4.91 39.28
N TYR A 99 -10.58 4.97 38.17
CA TYR A 99 -10.02 4.95 36.81
C TYR A 99 -9.03 6.10 36.57
N GLY A 100 -7.88 5.80 35.96
CA GLY A 100 -6.78 6.72 35.68
C GLY A 100 -5.90 7.04 36.90
N VAL A 101 -6.18 6.42 38.05
CA VAL A 101 -5.34 6.51 39.26
C VAL A 101 -4.89 5.12 39.69
N ASP A 102 -5.85 4.22 39.93
CA ASP A 102 -5.59 2.87 40.44
C ASP A 102 -5.62 1.82 39.31
N PHE A 103 -6.45 2.04 38.28
CA PHE A 103 -6.56 1.16 37.11
C PHE A 103 -6.82 1.97 35.82
N GLY A 104 -6.50 1.39 34.67
CA GLY A 104 -6.59 2.05 33.36
C GLY A 104 -5.24 2.56 32.82
N PRO A 105 -5.23 3.24 31.66
CA PRO A 105 -4.00 3.59 30.96
C PRO A 105 -3.02 4.42 31.80
N GLY A 106 -1.75 4.02 31.85
CA GLY A 106 -0.70 4.70 32.61
C GLY A 106 -0.69 4.43 34.12
N THR A 107 -1.44 3.42 34.59
CA THR A 107 -1.44 2.95 35.99
C THR A 107 -0.71 1.60 36.11
N ASP A 108 -0.54 1.08 37.33
CA ASP A 108 0.00 -0.27 37.55
C ASP A 108 -0.96 -1.39 37.07
N HIS A 109 -2.21 -1.04 36.77
CA HIS A 109 -3.27 -1.95 36.32
C HIS A 109 -3.90 -1.47 35.00
N GLU A 110 -3.10 -1.46 33.93
CA GLU A 110 -3.56 -0.98 32.61
C GLU A 110 -4.56 -1.91 31.92
N THR A 111 -4.44 -3.22 32.16
CA THR A 111 -5.40 -4.23 31.68
C THR A 111 -6.40 -4.54 32.79
N TRP A 112 -7.67 -4.17 32.59
CA TRP A 112 -8.72 -4.22 33.62
C TRP A 112 -10.11 -4.41 33.01
N GLY A 113 -11.10 -4.76 33.82
CA GLY A 113 -12.50 -4.80 33.38
C GLY A 113 -13.54 -4.52 34.46
N GLN A 114 -14.79 -4.38 34.02
CA GLN A 114 -15.96 -4.24 34.87
C GLN A 114 -17.15 -4.98 34.28
N TRP A 115 -18.06 -5.35 35.17
CA TRP A 115 -19.33 -5.95 34.81
C TRP A 115 -20.47 -5.22 35.53
N ILE A 116 -21.45 -4.75 34.77
CA ILE A 116 -22.71 -4.18 35.28
C ILE A 116 -23.84 -5.18 35.04
N SER A 117 -24.49 -5.60 36.12
CA SER A 117 -25.72 -6.42 36.05
C SER A 117 -26.95 -5.53 36.21
N GLN A 118 -27.92 -5.68 35.31
CA GLN A 118 -29.26 -5.09 35.41
C GLN A 118 -30.22 -6.12 35.98
N TYR A 119 -30.86 -5.78 37.10
CA TYR A 119 -31.83 -6.64 37.75
C TYR A 119 -33.26 -6.25 37.43
N ASN A 120 -34.16 -7.22 37.60
CA ASN A 120 -35.59 -6.99 37.71
C ASN A 120 -35.95 -6.24 39.00
N ALA A 121 -37.21 -5.81 39.10
CA ALA A 121 -37.68 -4.90 40.15
C ALA A 121 -37.47 -5.39 41.61
N ASP A 122 -37.35 -6.70 41.82
CA ASP A 122 -37.18 -7.30 43.14
C ASP A 122 -35.78 -7.89 43.38
N TRP A 123 -34.81 -7.60 42.50
CA TRP A 123 -33.42 -8.07 42.58
C TRP A 123 -33.25 -9.60 42.51
N SER A 124 -34.29 -10.35 42.15
CA SER A 124 -34.24 -11.81 42.10
C SER A 124 -33.61 -12.36 40.81
N PHE A 125 -33.56 -11.56 39.74
CA PHE A 125 -33.16 -12.02 38.43
C PHE A 125 -32.37 -10.96 37.66
N ILE A 126 -31.27 -11.36 37.03
CA ILE A 126 -30.49 -10.50 36.13
C ILE A 126 -31.13 -10.54 34.74
N GLU A 127 -31.65 -9.42 34.26
CA GLU A 127 -32.28 -9.32 32.94
C GLU A 127 -31.25 -9.11 31.83
N SER A 128 -30.19 -8.37 32.12
CA SER A 128 -29.09 -8.12 31.19
C SER A 128 -27.77 -7.84 31.92
N ALA A 129 -26.67 -7.99 31.20
CA ALA A 129 -25.33 -7.74 31.71
C ALA A 129 -24.52 -6.95 30.67
N GLN A 130 -23.74 -5.99 31.14
CA GLN A 130 -22.74 -5.30 30.34
C GLN A 130 -21.35 -5.63 30.87
N PHE A 131 -20.48 -6.13 30.00
CA PHE A 131 -19.07 -6.31 30.29
C PHE A 131 -18.26 -5.30 29.51
N SER A 132 -17.37 -4.59 30.20
CA SER A 132 -16.44 -3.66 29.59
C SER A 132 -15.04 -3.95 30.06
N TRP A 133 -14.06 -3.89 29.15
CA TRP A 133 -12.66 -4.04 29.52
C TRP A 133 -11.73 -3.29 28.61
N GLU A 134 -10.55 -2.98 29.15
CA GLU A 134 -9.44 -2.42 28.41
C GLU A 134 -8.26 -3.39 28.54
N GLN A 135 -7.60 -3.66 27.42
CA GLN A 135 -6.41 -4.49 27.38
C GLN A 135 -5.28 -3.80 26.62
N VAL A 136 -4.07 -3.97 27.16
CA VAL A 136 -2.82 -3.53 26.58
C VAL A 136 -2.03 -4.77 26.17
N ASP A 137 -1.35 -4.69 25.03
CA ASP A 137 -0.46 -5.76 24.58
C ASP A 137 0.70 -5.97 25.58
N GLY A 138 0.96 -7.23 25.94
CA GLY A 138 1.94 -7.55 26.97
C GLY A 138 2.04 -9.04 27.23
N VAL A 139 3.19 -9.46 27.78
CA VAL A 139 3.44 -10.88 28.12
C VAL A 139 2.45 -11.35 29.18
N GLU A 140 2.09 -10.47 30.12
CA GLU A 140 1.14 -10.78 31.19
C GLU A 140 -0.30 -10.93 30.68
N SER A 141 -0.73 -10.10 29.71
CA SER A 141 -2.03 -10.23 29.07
C SER A 141 -2.07 -11.33 28.00
N THR A 142 -0.90 -11.85 27.60
CA THR A 142 -0.68 -12.83 26.52
C THR A 142 -1.20 -12.38 25.15
N THR A 143 -1.39 -11.07 24.96
CA THR A 143 -1.92 -10.48 23.73
C THR A 143 -0.89 -9.55 23.09
N GLY A 144 -0.81 -9.58 21.76
CA GLY A 144 -0.04 -8.63 20.94
C GLY A 144 1.49 -8.70 21.04
N VAL A 145 2.04 -9.53 21.93
CA VAL A 145 3.47 -9.84 22.02
C VAL A 145 3.72 -11.35 22.14
N ASP A 146 4.92 -11.79 21.80
CA ASP A 146 5.39 -13.16 22.04
C ASP A 146 5.87 -13.39 23.48
N GLU A 147 6.35 -14.61 23.77
CA GLU A 147 6.88 -14.98 25.10
C GLU A 147 8.11 -14.16 25.53
N GLN A 148 8.76 -13.47 24.60
CA GLN A 148 9.92 -12.60 24.83
C GLN A 148 9.53 -11.12 24.98
N GLY A 149 8.25 -10.78 24.76
CA GLY A 149 7.73 -9.41 24.81
C GLY A 149 7.90 -8.64 23.50
N GLU A 150 8.23 -9.31 22.39
CA GLU A 150 8.33 -8.70 21.07
C GLU A 150 6.94 -8.65 20.41
N PHE A 151 6.62 -7.57 19.71
CA PHE A 151 5.32 -7.42 19.05
C PHE A 151 5.10 -8.49 17.98
N ASN A 152 3.93 -9.15 18.03
CA ASN A 152 3.56 -10.22 17.10
C ASN A 152 2.52 -9.77 16.04
N GLY A 153 2.10 -8.50 16.09
CA GLY A 153 1.25 -7.85 15.09
C GLY A 153 2.07 -6.98 14.13
N HIS A 154 1.72 -7.02 12.83
CA HIS A 154 2.39 -6.25 11.78
C HIS A 154 1.40 -5.48 10.89
N LEU A 155 1.82 -4.29 10.44
CA LEU A 155 1.18 -3.51 9.37
C LEU A 155 2.05 -3.57 8.12
N GLY A 156 1.45 -3.93 6.97
CA GLY A 156 2.12 -4.02 5.67
C GLY A 156 1.13 -4.41 4.55
N LEU A 157 1.57 -4.32 3.29
CA LEU A 157 0.87 -4.84 2.10
C LEU A 157 1.71 -6.00 1.52
N ALA A 158 1.21 -7.23 1.67
CA ALA A 158 1.99 -8.44 1.36
C ALA A 158 2.15 -8.73 -0.13
N ALA A 159 1.21 -8.24 -0.95
CA ALA A 159 1.10 -8.56 -2.37
C ALA A 159 0.23 -7.50 -3.07
N ALA A 160 0.24 -7.49 -4.40
CA ALA A 160 -0.66 -6.65 -5.20
C ALA A 160 -1.85 -7.47 -5.73
N PHE A 161 -2.79 -6.81 -6.39
CA PHE A 161 -3.72 -7.47 -7.30
C PHE A 161 -3.14 -7.49 -8.71
N GLY A 162 -3.66 -8.35 -9.58
CA GLY A 162 -3.24 -8.41 -10.97
C GLY A 162 -4.00 -9.45 -11.78
N ASP A 163 -3.49 -9.76 -12.98
CA ASP A 163 -4.09 -10.81 -13.80
C ASP A 163 -3.09 -11.46 -14.77
N SER A 164 -3.46 -12.63 -15.29
CA SER A 164 -2.68 -13.39 -16.27
C SER A 164 -3.36 -13.51 -17.65
N SER A 165 -4.51 -12.87 -17.86
CA SER A 165 -5.34 -13.01 -19.06
C SER A 165 -5.30 -11.80 -20.00
N THR A 166 -5.00 -10.61 -19.49
CA THR A 166 -4.93 -9.36 -20.25
C THR A 166 -3.89 -9.43 -21.36
N VAL A 167 -2.67 -9.88 -21.05
CA VAL A 167 -1.61 -9.96 -22.08
C VAL A 167 -1.92 -10.99 -23.17
N PRO A 168 -2.31 -12.25 -22.84
CA PRO A 168 -2.75 -13.20 -23.86
C PRO A 168 -3.90 -12.68 -24.72
N PHE A 169 -4.88 -12.00 -24.12
CA PHE A 169 -5.99 -11.38 -24.85
C PHE A 169 -5.50 -10.34 -25.84
N LEU A 170 -4.69 -9.38 -25.38
CA LEU A 170 -4.17 -8.30 -26.22
C LEU A 170 -3.29 -8.83 -27.35
N ALA A 171 -2.42 -9.81 -27.06
CA ALA A 171 -1.58 -10.45 -28.07
C ALA A 171 -2.41 -11.17 -29.17
N ALA A 172 -3.56 -11.74 -28.81
CA ALA A 172 -4.47 -12.37 -29.76
C ALA A 172 -5.32 -11.37 -30.54
N ALA A 173 -5.77 -10.28 -29.89
CA ALA A 173 -6.59 -9.23 -30.49
C ALA A 173 -5.78 -8.33 -31.44
N PHE A 174 -4.51 -8.08 -31.13
CA PHE A 174 -3.62 -7.18 -31.86
C PHE A 174 -2.31 -7.90 -32.27
N PRO A 175 -2.39 -8.90 -33.17
CA PRO A 175 -1.24 -9.73 -33.52
C PRO A 175 -0.13 -8.95 -34.24
N GLU A 176 -0.45 -7.81 -34.86
CA GLU A 176 0.50 -6.95 -35.57
C GLU A 176 1.44 -6.20 -34.63
N VAL A 177 1.02 -5.96 -33.38
CA VAL A 177 1.83 -5.35 -32.31
C VAL A 177 2.96 -6.28 -31.87
N GLY A 178 2.79 -7.60 -32.00
CA GLY A 178 3.83 -8.57 -31.65
C GLY A 178 4.08 -8.74 -30.15
N LEU A 179 3.07 -8.51 -29.31
CA LEU A 179 3.21 -8.63 -27.84
C LEU A 179 3.72 -10.00 -27.40
N ASN A 180 4.82 -9.99 -26.65
CA ASN A 180 5.36 -11.19 -26.03
C ASN A 180 4.56 -11.55 -24.78
N VAL A 181 3.96 -12.75 -24.75
CA VAL A 181 3.31 -13.29 -23.56
C VAL A 181 4.38 -13.84 -22.61
N GLY A 182 4.54 -13.19 -21.46
CA GLY A 182 5.50 -13.60 -20.44
C GLY A 182 5.02 -14.75 -19.56
N ASN A 183 5.86 -15.16 -18.61
CA ASN A 183 5.56 -16.24 -17.65
C ASN A 183 4.94 -15.75 -16.34
N TYR A 184 5.03 -14.44 -16.06
CA TYR A 184 4.47 -13.82 -14.87
C TYR A 184 3.18 -13.04 -15.18
N PRO A 185 2.25 -12.92 -14.22
CA PRO A 185 1.09 -12.03 -14.35
C PRO A 185 1.49 -10.55 -14.43
N ILE A 186 0.57 -9.69 -14.86
CA ILE A 186 0.73 -8.24 -14.76
C ILE A 186 0.21 -7.72 -13.43
N ILE A 187 0.92 -6.77 -12.84
CA ILE A 187 0.50 -6.08 -11.62
C ILE A 187 -0.55 -5.03 -11.98
N GLY A 188 -1.63 -4.97 -11.21
CA GLY A 188 -2.70 -3.97 -11.38
C GLY A 188 -3.71 -4.28 -12.48
N GLY A 189 -3.58 -5.43 -13.13
CA GLY A 189 -4.51 -5.91 -14.15
C GLY A 189 -5.87 -6.35 -13.59
N THR A 190 -6.93 -6.18 -14.38
CA THR A 190 -8.32 -6.54 -14.00
C THR A 190 -8.81 -7.83 -14.65
N GLY A 191 -8.00 -8.44 -15.52
CA GLY A 191 -8.34 -9.60 -16.32
C GLY A 191 -9.23 -9.31 -17.53
N GLN A 192 -9.28 -10.30 -18.41
CA GLN A 192 -10.14 -10.37 -19.59
C GLN A 192 -10.92 -11.67 -19.56
N ASP A 193 -12.16 -11.64 -20.05
CA ASP A 193 -13.01 -12.82 -20.22
C ASP A 193 -12.61 -13.51 -21.54
N LEU A 194 -11.83 -14.59 -21.45
CA LEU A 194 -11.26 -15.27 -22.61
C LEU A 194 -12.24 -16.30 -23.19
N ASP A 195 -13.15 -16.84 -22.39
CA ASP A 195 -14.11 -17.88 -22.80
C ASP A 195 -15.52 -17.37 -23.09
N GLY A 196 -15.79 -16.10 -22.78
CA GLY A 196 -17.03 -15.39 -23.08
C GLY A 196 -18.16 -15.73 -22.11
N ASP A 197 -17.87 -16.20 -20.90
CA ASP A 197 -18.87 -16.56 -19.89
C ASP A 197 -19.41 -15.38 -19.07
N GLY A 198 -18.82 -14.18 -19.25
CA GLY A 198 -19.13 -12.97 -18.52
C GLY A 198 -18.26 -12.72 -17.29
N THR A 199 -17.26 -13.56 -17.03
CA THR A 199 -16.34 -13.48 -15.89
C THR A 199 -14.90 -13.35 -16.38
N PRO A 200 -14.13 -12.37 -15.89
CA PRO A 200 -12.72 -12.28 -16.24
C PRO A 200 -11.90 -13.49 -15.76
N ASP A 201 -11.11 -14.07 -16.67
CA ASP A 201 -10.22 -15.19 -16.40
C ASP A 201 -8.92 -14.73 -15.74
N GLY A 202 -8.26 -15.64 -15.01
CA GLY A 202 -6.88 -15.44 -14.57
C GLY A 202 -6.67 -14.23 -13.65
N VAL A 203 -7.73 -13.70 -13.04
CA VAL A 203 -7.69 -12.61 -12.07
C VAL A 203 -7.05 -13.10 -10.78
N ILE A 204 -6.12 -12.30 -10.28
CA ILE A 204 -5.43 -12.52 -9.01
C ILE A 204 -5.88 -11.38 -8.08
N PRO A 205 -6.68 -11.68 -7.05
CA PRO A 205 -7.20 -10.65 -6.16
C PRO A 205 -6.07 -10.00 -5.34
N ALA A 206 -6.37 -8.84 -4.74
CA ALA A 206 -5.51 -8.27 -3.71
C ALA A 206 -5.35 -9.26 -2.53
N PRO A 207 -4.24 -9.22 -1.79
CA PRO A 207 -4.05 -10.10 -0.64
C PRO A 207 -5.20 -9.98 0.35
N SER A 208 -5.64 -11.13 0.85
CA SER A 208 -6.66 -11.26 1.89
C SER A 208 -6.32 -12.45 2.78
N LEU A 209 -7.09 -12.68 3.83
CA LEU A 209 -6.95 -13.88 4.67
C LEU A 209 -7.06 -15.21 3.90
N THR A 210 -7.74 -15.22 2.76
CA THR A 210 -7.96 -16.44 1.95
C THR A 210 -7.19 -16.43 0.64
N GLU A 211 -6.55 -15.31 0.31
CA GLU A 211 -5.90 -15.08 -0.99
C GLU A 211 -4.51 -14.50 -0.77
N ASP A 212 -3.49 -15.18 -1.27
CA ASP A 212 -2.10 -14.73 -1.08
C ASP A 212 -1.77 -13.46 -1.90
N GLY A 213 -2.58 -13.16 -2.93
CA GLY A 213 -2.36 -12.06 -3.86
C GLY A 213 -1.19 -12.29 -4.82
N LEU A 214 -0.85 -11.26 -5.60
CA LEU A 214 0.25 -11.27 -6.56
C LEU A 214 1.56 -10.76 -5.94
N GLU A 215 2.49 -11.66 -5.67
CA GLU A 215 3.82 -11.32 -5.15
C GLU A 215 4.79 -10.87 -6.26
N TRP A 216 4.71 -11.48 -7.45
CA TRP A 216 5.64 -11.25 -8.56
C TRP A 216 4.88 -10.96 -9.84
N GLY A 217 5.23 -9.87 -10.53
CA GLY A 217 4.60 -9.58 -11.81
C GLY A 217 5.34 -8.55 -12.66
N TYR A 218 4.88 -8.40 -13.89
CA TYR A 218 5.36 -7.39 -14.81
C TYR A 218 4.66 -6.05 -14.56
N LEU A 219 5.40 -4.97 -14.76
CA LEU A 219 4.83 -3.65 -15.00
C LEU A 219 4.77 -3.42 -16.51
N VAL A 220 3.60 -2.97 -16.96
CA VAL A 220 3.26 -2.78 -18.37
C VAL A 220 2.56 -1.44 -18.55
N ASP A 221 2.65 -0.90 -19.76
CA ASP A 221 1.98 0.34 -20.14
C ASP A 221 1.43 0.15 -21.56
N PHE A 222 0.25 -0.45 -21.69
CA PHE A 222 -0.39 -0.72 -22.97
C PHE A 222 -1.22 0.45 -23.51
N ALA A 223 -1.53 1.42 -22.65
CA ALA A 223 -2.42 2.51 -22.98
C ALA A 223 -1.80 3.84 -22.54
N GLY A 224 -1.60 4.74 -23.50
CA GLY A 224 -1.00 6.03 -23.27
C GLY A 224 -1.87 7.01 -22.50
N ALA A 225 -1.46 8.27 -22.51
CA ALA A 225 -2.11 9.33 -21.73
C ALA A 225 -3.55 9.63 -22.19
N ASP A 226 -3.87 9.28 -23.44
CA ASP A 226 -5.20 9.40 -24.03
C ASP A 226 -6.12 8.20 -23.73
N GLY A 227 -5.59 7.13 -23.13
CA GLY A 227 -6.29 5.89 -22.84
C GLY A 227 -6.55 5.00 -24.06
N GLY A 228 -6.02 5.36 -25.24
CA GLY A 228 -5.94 4.50 -26.41
C GLY A 228 -4.94 3.37 -26.16
N LEU A 229 -5.14 2.21 -26.78
CA LEU A 229 -4.19 1.10 -26.70
C LEU A 229 -3.18 1.23 -27.83
N PHE A 230 -1.90 0.99 -27.54
CA PHE A 230 -0.82 0.93 -28.53
C PHE A 230 -0.66 2.19 -29.40
N GLY A 231 -0.99 3.35 -28.84
CA GLY A 231 -0.99 4.65 -29.48
C GLY A 231 -2.35 5.07 -30.03
N SER A 232 -2.38 6.24 -30.69
CA SER A 232 -3.57 6.71 -31.39
C SER A 232 -3.29 7.25 -32.79
N GLY A 233 -3.98 6.66 -33.77
CA GLY A 233 -3.89 6.99 -35.20
C GLY A 233 -5.15 7.67 -35.73
N ALA A 234 -5.07 8.13 -36.98
CA ALA A 234 -6.19 8.79 -37.66
C ALA A 234 -7.30 7.81 -38.05
N ASP A 235 -6.96 6.52 -38.18
CA ASP A 235 -7.89 5.44 -38.49
C ASP A 235 -8.60 4.87 -37.25
N GLY A 236 -8.08 5.15 -36.04
CA GLY A 236 -8.62 4.69 -34.77
C GLY A 236 -8.43 3.18 -34.52
N VAL A 237 -7.48 2.55 -35.21
CA VAL A 237 -7.15 1.12 -35.07
C VAL A 237 -5.84 0.99 -34.27
N PRO A 238 -5.85 0.45 -33.05
CA PRO A 238 -4.63 0.22 -32.27
C PRO A 238 -3.57 -0.62 -32.98
N GLY A 239 -2.31 -0.18 -32.92
CA GLY A 239 -1.13 -0.90 -33.39
C GLY A 239 -0.81 -0.77 -34.89
N THR A 240 -1.35 0.25 -35.58
CA THR A 240 -1.13 0.51 -37.01
C THR A 240 -0.01 1.51 -37.28
N ASP A 241 0.40 1.61 -38.55
CA ASP A 241 1.55 2.45 -38.96
C ASP A 241 1.28 3.96 -38.90
N ASP A 242 0.04 4.38 -38.69
CA ASP A 242 -0.35 5.77 -38.50
C ASP A 242 -0.50 6.18 -37.03
N ASP A 243 -0.31 5.26 -36.08
CA ASP A 243 -0.40 5.54 -34.66
C ASP A 243 0.72 6.44 -34.16
N VAL A 244 0.34 7.46 -33.40
CA VAL A 244 1.27 8.26 -32.62
C VAL A 244 1.51 7.52 -31.30
N ILE A 245 2.67 6.89 -31.20
CA ILE A 245 3.11 6.21 -29.98
C ILE A 245 3.24 7.24 -28.84
N ASP A 246 2.43 7.08 -27.80
CA ASP A 246 2.46 7.90 -26.59
C ASP A 246 2.70 7.06 -25.31
N GLU A 247 2.78 5.73 -25.41
CA GLU A 247 3.22 4.86 -24.32
C GLU A 247 4.74 4.90 -24.15
N ALA A 248 5.19 5.09 -22.90
CA ALA A 248 6.61 5.23 -22.62
C ALA A 248 7.38 3.92 -22.92
N THR A 249 6.72 2.78 -22.74
CA THR A 249 7.33 1.45 -22.87
C THR A 249 7.09 0.78 -24.23
N ALA A 250 6.45 1.44 -25.20
CA ALA A 250 6.18 0.88 -26.53
C ALA A 250 7.43 0.35 -27.22
N PHE A 251 8.58 1.04 -27.06
CA PHE A 251 9.85 0.66 -27.66
C PHE A 251 10.49 -0.61 -27.07
N THR A 252 9.95 -1.10 -25.95
CA THR A 252 10.42 -2.29 -25.23
C THR A 252 9.30 -3.32 -25.08
N GLY A 253 8.45 -3.43 -26.10
CA GLY A 253 7.35 -4.38 -26.15
C GLY A 253 6.23 -4.11 -25.13
N TYR A 254 6.09 -2.86 -24.68
CA TYR A 254 5.14 -2.41 -23.65
C TYR A 254 5.42 -2.93 -22.22
N TYR A 255 6.63 -3.45 -22.00
CA TYR A 255 7.10 -3.90 -20.70
C TYR A 255 8.15 -2.94 -20.12
N PHE A 256 8.19 -2.85 -18.80
CA PHE A 256 9.40 -2.39 -18.13
C PHE A 256 10.49 -3.45 -18.30
N THR A 257 11.49 -3.13 -19.12
CA THR A 257 12.63 -4.00 -19.39
C THR A 257 13.94 -3.40 -18.89
N TYR A 258 15.01 -4.20 -18.95
CA TYR A 258 16.36 -3.72 -18.68
C TYR A 258 16.75 -2.58 -19.63
N ASN A 259 16.50 -2.73 -20.94
CA ASN A 259 16.82 -1.69 -21.91
C ASN A 259 16.02 -0.40 -21.66
N PHE A 260 14.75 -0.51 -21.25
CA PHE A 260 13.95 0.64 -20.84
C PHE A 260 14.62 1.37 -19.67
N LEU A 261 14.97 0.66 -18.59
CA LEU A 261 15.61 1.28 -17.42
C LEU A 261 16.96 1.91 -17.74
N ILE A 262 17.79 1.27 -18.57
CA ILE A 262 19.07 1.85 -18.97
C ILE A 262 18.85 3.10 -19.82
N GLY A 263 17.97 3.04 -20.83
CA GLY A 263 17.77 4.16 -21.74
C GLY A 263 17.04 5.34 -21.10
N PHE A 264 15.83 5.10 -20.59
CA PHE A 264 15.02 6.11 -19.92
C PHE A 264 15.74 6.63 -18.65
N GLY A 265 16.21 5.70 -17.80
CA GLY A 265 16.84 6.05 -16.53
C GLY A 265 18.13 6.84 -16.69
N THR A 266 18.96 6.58 -17.71
CA THR A 266 20.17 7.40 -17.96
C THR A 266 19.81 8.85 -18.23
N LEU A 267 18.79 9.10 -19.05
CA LEU A 267 18.39 10.46 -19.41
C LEU A 267 17.62 11.14 -18.29
N ALA A 268 16.63 10.48 -17.69
CA ALA A 268 15.88 11.02 -16.57
C ALA A 268 16.80 11.36 -15.37
N ASN A 269 17.75 10.48 -15.04
CA ASN A 269 18.69 10.71 -13.94
C ASN A 269 19.75 11.76 -14.26
N SER A 270 20.06 12.03 -15.54
CA SER A 270 21.03 13.06 -15.90
C SER A 270 20.60 14.45 -15.43
N PHE A 271 19.29 14.70 -15.34
CA PHE A 271 18.70 15.91 -14.76
C PHE A 271 18.82 15.97 -13.24
N GLY A 272 19.13 14.86 -12.56
CA GLY A 272 19.51 14.86 -11.15
C GLY A 272 20.75 15.70 -10.86
N GLN A 273 21.56 16.04 -11.89
CA GLN A 273 22.65 17.02 -11.74
C GLN A 273 22.16 18.43 -11.38
N PHE A 274 20.90 18.75 -11.65
CA PHE A 274 20.33 19.99 -11.12
C PHE A 274 20.25 19.94 -9.59
N SER A 275 20.00 18.79 -8.96
CA SER A 275 19.89 18.67 -7.50
C SER A 275 21.19 18.30 -6.76
N ASP A 276 22.36 18.36 -7.43
CA ASP A 276 23.65 17.98 -6.84
C ASP A 276 24.22 19.07 -5.91
N PRO A 277 24.34 18.83 -4.59
CA PRO A 277 24.83 19.79 -3.58
C PRO A 277 26.24 20.34 -3.83
N GLU A 278 27.08 19.70 -4.66
CA GLU A 278 28.36 20.27 -5.09
C GLU A 278 28.17 21.52 -5.97
N TYR A 279 26.99 21.69 -6.55
CA TYR A 279 26.62 22.76 -7.48
C TYR A 279 25.41 23.61 -7.02
N LEU A 280 24.87 23.41 -5.80
CA LEU A 280 23.71 24.15 -5.26
C LEU A 280 24.12 25.38 -4.42
N ILE A 281 23.81 26.56 -4.91
CA ILE A 281 23.44 27.71 -4.07
C ILE A 281 22.00 28.04 -4.48
N ASP A 282 21.06 27.88 -3.56
CA ASP A 282 19.68 28.33 -3.67
C ASP A 282 19.59 29.64 -2.86
N THR A 283 19.78 30.76 -3.54
CA THR A 283 19.95 32.10 -2.94
C THR A 283 18.60 32.70 -2.57
N ASP A 284 17.52 32.34 -3.26
CA ASP A 284 16.17 32.88 -3.02
C ASP A 284 15.22 31.91 -2.27
N GLY A 285 15.62 30.66 -2.07
CA GLY A 285 14.99 29.70 -1.18
C GLY A 285 13.71 29.07 -1.75
N ASP A 286 13.59 29.03 -3.08
CA ASP A 286 12.43 28.48 -3.77
C ASP A 286 12.48 26.94 -3.97
N GLY A 287 13.58 26.31 -3.54
CA GLY A 287 13.81 24.87 -3.68
C GLY A 287 14.44 24.47 -5.02
N ILE A 288 14.86 25.44 -5.83
CA ILE A 288 15.58 25.26 -7.10
C ILE A 288 17.01 25.82 -6.93
N PRO A 289 18.03 25.14 -7.47
CA PRO A 289 19.39 25.67 -7.46
C PRO A 289 19.57 26.86 -8.40
N ASP A 290 20.04 27.99 -7.86
CA ASP A 290 20.43 29.15 -8.67
C ASP A 290 21.74 28.96 -9.45
N THR A 291 22.54 27.93 -9.13
CA THR A 291 23.96 27.91 -9.51
C THR A 291 24.56 26.62 -10.08
N HIS A 292 23.83 25.80 -10.84
CA HIS A 292 24.55 24.85 -11.71
C HIS A 292 25.58 25.66 -12.53
N GLN A 293 26.87 25.33 -12.48
CA GLN A 293 27.95 26.20 -12.95
C GLN A 293 27.74 26.66 -14.40
N MET A 294 27.10 25.83 -15.23
CA MET A 294 26.71 26.17 -16.60
C MET A 294 25.61 27.25 -16.66
N VAL A 295 24.59 27.18 -15.81
CA VAL A 295 23.52 28.20 -15.70
C VAL A 295 24.15 29.56 -15.34
N VAL A 296 25.04 29.58 -14.34
CA VAL A 296 25.75 30.80 -13.94
C VAL A 296 26.58 31.36 -15.09
N ASN A 297 27.33 30.50 -15.79
CA ASN A 297 28.14 30.91 -16.93
C ASN A 297 27.29 31.52 -18.06
N PHE A 298 26.11 30.96 -18.35
CA PHE A 298 25.19 31.48 -19.35
C PHE A 298 24.54 32.81 -18.94
N ILE A 299 24.17 32.96 -17.66
CA ILE A 299 23.71 34.25 -17.12
C ILE A 299 24.81 35.31 -17.20
N GLN A 300 26.07 34.96 -16.88
CA GLN A 300 27.21 35.86 -17.03
C GLN A 300 27.50 36.26 -18.49
N GLN A 301 27.08 35.43 -19.44
CA GLN A 301 27.13 35.72 -20.88
C GLN A 301 25.94 36.59 -21.35
N GLY A 302 25.02 36.96 -20.47
CA GLY A 302 23.91 37.87 -20.73
C GLY A 302 22.58 37.19 -21.07
N GLN A 303 22.46 35.88 -20.86
CA GLN A 303 21.18 35.17 -21.03
C GLN A 303 20.23 35.43 -19.86
N SER A 304 18.93 35.32 -20.11
CA SER A 304 17.93 35.26 -19.03
C SER A 304 18.05 33.94 -18.24
N GLN A 305 17.47 33.90 -17.04
CA GLN A 305 17.49 32.69 -16.20
C GLN A 305 16.81 31.49 -16.89
N VAL A 306 15.70 31.73 -17.60
CA VAL A 306 14.96 30.68 -18.34
C VAL A 306 15.79 30.15 -19.51
N GLU A 307 16.43 31.03 -20.29
CA GLU A 307 17.31 30.63 -21.40
C GLU A 307 18.55 29.87 -20.88
N ALA A 308 19.16 30.35 -19.79
CA ALA A 308 20.33 29.71 -19.20
C ALA A 308 20.02 28.30 -18.65
N LEU A 309 18.83 28.13 -18.07
CA LEU A 309 18.35 26.85 -17.57
C LEU A 309 18.04 25.89 -18.72
N GLY A 310 17.35 26.35 -19.77
CA GLY A 310 17.09 25.59 -20.99
C GLY A 310 18.38 25.10 -21.67
N ASN A 311 19.33 26.00 -21.91
CA ASN A 311 20.64 25.66 -22.52
C ASN A 311 21.46 24.69 -21.66
N THR A 312 21.29 24.73 -20.34
CA THR A 312 21.93 23.75 -19.45
C THR A 312 21.29 22.38 -19.59
N ALA A 313 19.96 22.32 -19.66
CA ALA A 313 19.23 21.08 -19.92
C ALA A 313 19.60 20.48 -21.29
N GLU A 314 19.73 21.30 -22.33
CA GLU A 314 20.24 20.89 -23.65
C GLU A 314 21.58 20.18 -23.52
N ALA A 315 22.55 20.83 -22.89
CA ALA A 315 23.92 20.33 -22.81
C ALA A 315 24.01 19.01 -22.03
N ILE A 316 23.27 18.90 -20.92
CA ILE A 316 23.21 17.68 -20.11
C ILE A 316 22.61 16.53 -20.93
N ALA A 317 21.45 16.76 -21.55
CA ALA A 317 20.75 15.75 -22.34
C ALA A 317 21.55 15.35 -23.59
N THR A 318 22.22 16.30 -24.26
CA THR A 318 23.11 16.00 -25.39
C THR A 318 24.27 15.10 -24.98
N ALA A 319 24.94 15.40 -23.87
CA ALA A 319 26.03 14.59 -23.38
C ALA A 319 25.54 13.18 -23.00
N ALA A 320 24.46 13.09 -22.22
CA ALA A 320 23.87 11.84 -21.77
C ALA A 320 23.43 10.96 -22.94
N MET A 321 22.69 11.51 -23.90
CA MET A 321 22.23 10.79 -25.08
C MET A 321 23.39 10.35 -25.98
N THR A 322 24.42 11.19 -26.15
CA THR A 322 25.60 10.80 -26.94
C THR A 322 26.28 9.56 -26.33
N GLN A 323 26.45 9.53 -25.01
CA GLN A 323 27.05 8.38 -24.33
C GLN A 323 26.13 7.15 -24.36
N LEU A 324 24.82 7.35 -24.20
CA LEU A 324 23.84 6.27 -24.28
C LEU A 324 23.85 5.62 -25.68
N ALA A 325 23.80 6.42 -26.74
CA ALA A 325 23.88 5.95 -28.12
C ALA A 325 25.16 5.14 -28.39
N ILE A 326 26.31 5.59 -27.87
CA ILE A 326 27.57 4.83 -27.95
C ILE A 326 27.48 3.52 -27.18
N THR A 327 26.81 3.52 -26.01
CA THR A 327 26.60 2.32 -25.18
C THR A 327 25.78 1.26 -25.93
N PHE A 328 24.77 1.69 -26.70
CA PHE A 328 23.99 0.84 -27.62
C PHE A 328 24.71 0.54 -28.95
N GLY A 329 26.00 0.89 -29.07
CA GLY A 329 26.83 0.50 -30.20
C GLY A 329 26.69 1.38 -31.45
N LEU A 330 26.02 2.53 -31.36
CA LEU A 330 25.91 3.44 -32.49
C LEU A 330 27.27 4.12 -32.79
N PRO A 331 27.59 4.37 -34.08
CA PRO A 331 28.78 5.12 -34.46
C PRO A 331 28.78 6.52 -33.83
N ALA A 332 29.96 7.01 -33.45
CA ALA A 332 30.11 8.31 -32.79
C ALA A 332 29.47 9.49 -33.56
N THR A 333 29.45 9.43 -34.89
CA THR A 333 28.79 10.44 -35.74
C THR A 333 27.27 10.41 -35.60
N THR A 334 26.67 9.22 -35.55
CA THR A 334 25.22 9.05 -35.34
C THR A 334 24.85 9.44 -33.92
N ALA A 335 25.64 8.99 -32.94
CA ALA A 335 25.46 9.33 -31.53
C ALA A 335 25.47 10.85 -31.28
N ALA A 336 26.38 11.59 -31.92
CA ALA A 336 26.43 13.05 -31.82
C ALA A 336 25.19 13.74 -32.40
N VAL A 337 24.65 13.22 -33.52
CA VAL A 337 23.41 13.74 -34.13
C VAL A 337 22.21 13.50 -33.22
N LEU A 338 22.09 12.29 -32.68
CA LEU A 338 21.03 11.97 -31.72
C LEU A 338 21.17 12.79 -30.43
N GLY A 339 22.39 12.98 -29.95
CA GLY A 339 22.68 13.84 -28.80
C GLY A 339 22.17 15.27 -29.00
N ALA A 340 22.46 15.88 -30.15
CA ALA A 340 21.96 17.22 -30.47
C ALA A 340 20.42 17.26 -30.55
N ALA A 341 19.79 16.24 -31.15
CA ALA A 341 18.33 16.19 -31.27
C ALA A 341 17.63 16.06 -29.90
N VAL A 342 18.10 15.16 -29.04
CA VAL A 342 17.55 14.95 -27.70
C VAL A 342 17.84 16.14 -26.78
N GLY A 343 19.01 16.77 -26.91
CA GLY A 343 19.32 18.02 -26.20
C GLY A 343 18.34 19.14 -26.55
N LEU A 344 18.11 19.37 -27.85
CA LEU A 344 17.17 20.39 -28.29
C LEU A 344 15.74 20.09 -27.79
N TYR A 345 15.34 18.83 -27.76
CA TYR A 345 14.05 18.43 -27.20
C TYR A 345 13.93 18.78 -25.70
N ALA A 346 15.00 18.54 -24.92
CA ALA A 346 15.05 18.90 -23.51
C ALA A 346 14.89 20.39 -23.27
N GLU A 347 15.65 21.23 -23.99
CA GLU A 347 15.55 22.69 -23.88
C GLU A 347 14.14 23.18 -24.24
N THR A 348 13.65 22.78 -25.41
CA THR A 348 12.36 23.25 -25.92
C THR A 348 11.21 22.87 -25.00
N THR A 349 11.24 21.66 -24.44
CA THR A 349 10.25 21.18 -23.46
C THR A 349 10.32 21.98 -22.16
N LEU A 350 11.52 22.19 -21.61
CA LEU A 350 11.69 22.92 -20.35
C LEU A 350 11.25 24.38 -20.48
N VAL A 351 11.68 25.07 -21.54
CA VAL A 351 11.31 26.46 -21.79
C VAL A 351 9.80 26.59 -21.99
N ALA A 352 9.15 25.63 -22.66
CA ALA A 352 7.70 25.62 -22.84
C ALA A 352 6.96 25.50 -21.50
N LEU A 353 7.38 24.59 -20.63
CA LEU A 353 6.77 24.39 -19.30
C LEU A 353 6.94 25.62 -18.41
N LEU A 354 8.14 26.19 -18.35
CA LEU A 354 8.42 27.40 -17.58
C LEU A 354 7.61 28.59 -18.10
N THR A 355 7.50 28.74 -19.43
CA THR A 355 6.71 29.81 -20.05
C THR A 355 5.21 29.63 -19.79
N ALA A 356 4.74 28.38 -19.66
CA ALA A 356 3.36 28.06 -19.28
C ALA A 356 3.07 28.32 -17.79
N GLY A 357 4.08 28.66 -16.99
CA GLY A 357 3.95 28.96 -15.57
C GLY A 357 4.05 27.74 -14.65
N THR A 358 4.52 26.60 -15.15
CA THR A 358 4.88 25.45 -14.31
C THR A 358 6.06 25.83 -13.42
N ASP A 359 6.01 25.49 -12.14
CA ASP A 359 7.14 25.70 -11.22
C ASP A 359 8.38 24.93 -11.71
N ALA A 360 9.58 25.44 -11.44
CA ALA A 360 10.76 24.90 -12.12
C ALA A 360 11.11 23.46 -11.69
N VAL A 361 10.79 23.05 -10.46
CA VAL A 361 11.01 21.66 -10.00
C VAL A 361 10.13 20.69 -10.78
N THR A 362 8.84 21.00 -10.88
CA THR A 362 7.90 20.22 -11.69
C THR A 362 8.29 20.25 -13.16
N ALA A 363 8.69 21.42 -13.69
CA ALA A 363 9.09 21.57 -15.08
C ALA A 363 10.34 20.73 -15.41
N LEU A 364 11.35 20.74 -14.55
CA LEU A 364 12.55 19.91 -14.67
C LEU A 364 12.21 18.42 -14.61
N THR A 365 11.35 18.02 -13.67
CA THR A 365 10.93 16.62 -13.52
C THR A 365 10.19 16.11 -14.76
N GLN A 366 9.21 16.88 -15.25
CA GLN A 366 8.46 16.52 -16.46
C GLN A 366 9.35 16.53 -17.71
N THR A 367 10.25 17.52 -17.83
CA THR A 367 11.22 17.56 -18.93
C THR A 367 12.12 16.33 -18.92
N ALA A 368 12.62 15.92 -17.75
CA ALA A 368 13.50 14.77 -17.62
C ALA A 368 12.80 13.48 -18.07
N GLN A 369 11.54 13.27 -17.65
CA GLN A 369 10.74 12.11 -18.06
C GLN A 369 10.44 12.13 -19.57
N ALA A 370 9.97 13.26 -20.10
CA ALA A 370 9.67 13.40 -21.52
C ALA A 370 10.93 13.20 -22.40
N THR A 371 12.06 13.76 -21.98
CA THR A 371 13.35 13.61 -22.68
C THR A 371 13.83 12.16 -22.65
N GLY A 372 13.62 11.45 -21.54
CA GLY A 372 13.92 10.02 -21.43
C GLY A 372 13.14 9.17 -22.44
N ALA A 373 11.82 9.39 -22.54
CA ALA A 373 10.98 8.69 -23.50
C ALA A 373 11.35 9.05 -24.95
N TYR A 374 11.57 10.34 -25.23
CA TYR A 374 12.00 10.80 -26.56
C TYR A 374 13.35 10.19 -26.98
N ALA A 375 14.28 10.03 -26.05
CA ALA A 375 15.58 9.41 -26.31
C ALA A 375 15.46 7.93 -26.71
N LEU A 376 14.55 7.17 -26.09
CA LEU A 376 14.26 5.79 -26.49
C LEU A 376 13.72 5.74 -27.93
N GLY A 377 12.75 6.60 -28.26
CA GLY A 377 12.24 6.71 -29.63
C GLY A 377 13.32 7.11 -30.64
N ALA A 378 14.24 7.99 -30.26
CA ALA A 378 15.37 8.39 -31.10
C ALA A 378 16.38 7.23 -31.32
N LEU A 379 16.62 6.37 -30.33
CA LEU A 379 17.43 5.16 -30.49
C LEU A 379 16.74 4.14 -31.40
N ALA A 380 15.45 3.88 -31.18
CA ALA A 380 14.65 2.98 -32.02
C ALA A 380 14.65 3.46 -33.48
N GLY A 381 14.41 4.76 -33.71
CA GLY A 381 14.46 5.37 -35.05
C GLY A 381 15.85 5.34 -35.71
N ALA A 382 16.92 5.19 -34.92
CA ALA A 382 18.28 4.98 -35.41
C ALA A 382 18.61 3.49 -35.68
N GLY A 383 17.64 2.59 -35.51
CA GLY A 383 17.78 1.15 -35.74
C GLY A 383 18.38 0.38 -34.57
N VAL A 384 18.35 0.93 -33.35
CA VAL A 384 18.70 0.18 -32.15
C VAL A 384 17.53 -0.73 -31.78
N GLU A 385 17.80 -2.02 -31.67
CA GLU A 385 16.83 -2.99 -31.14
C GLU A 385 16.74 -2.79 -29.62
N LEU A 386 15.69 -2.10 -29.19
CA LEU A 386 15.42 -1.86 -27.77
C LEU A 386 14.53 -2.95 -27.16
N ASP A 387 13.73 -3.63 -27.98
CA ASP A 387 12.80 -4.65 -27.51
C ASP A 387 13.54 -5.92 -27.07
N ASP A 388 13.75 -6.02 -25.76
CA ASP A 388 14.23 -7.20 -25.05
C ASP A 388 13.08 -7.88 -24.28
N SER A 389 11.83 -7.69 -24.71
CA SER A 389 10.67 -8.23 -24.02
C SER A 389 10.39 -9.70 -24.32
N ASP A 390 11.16 -10.38 -25.17
CA ASP A 390 10.94 -11.79 -25.55
C ASP A 390 11.35 -12.80 -24.47
N HIS A 391 12.09 -12.34 -23.45
CA HIS A 391 12.52 -13.15 -22.30
C HIS A 391 12.52 -12.34 -20.99
N ASP A 392 12.59 -13.06 -19.87
CA ASP A 392 12.70 -12.44 -18.54
C ASP A 392 14.14 -12.12 -18.21
N TYR A 393 14.35 -11.06 -17.41
CA TYR A 393 15.69 -10.60 -17.04
C TYR A 393 16.51 -11.71 -16.37
N VAL A 394 17.74 -11.88 -16.88
CA VAL A 394 18.76 -12.74 -16.26
C VAL A 394 19.92 -11.90 -15.75
N GLN A 395 20.52 -12.30 -14.64
CA GLN A 395 21.62 -11.55 -14.03
C GLN A 395 22.78 -11.36 -15.03
N GLY A 396 23.13 -10.09 -15.31
CA GLY A 396 24.17 -9.73 -16.28
C GLY A 396 23.73 -9.79 -17.74
N GLY A 397 22.45 -10.01 -18.01
CA GLY A 397 21.82 -9.91 -19.33
C GLY A 397 20.83 -8.76 -19.43
N ASN A 398 19.82 -8.94 -20.29
CA ASN A 398 18.69 -8.05 -20.52
C ASN A 398 17.37 -8.84 -20.34
N GLY A 399 16.22 -8.23 -20.63
CA GLY A 399 14.92 -8.89 -20.50
C GLY A 399 13.85 -8.06 -19.79
N ARG A 400 12.62 -8.56 -19.79
CA ARG A 400 11.51 -8.05 -18.96
C ARG A 400 11.87 -8.11 -17.48
N LEU A 401 11.60 -7.02 -16.77
CA LEU A 401 11.81 -6.98 -15.33
C LEU A 401 10.60 -7.58 -14.62
N VAL A 402 10.87 -8.51 -13.72
CA VAL A 402 9.86 -9.08 -12.82
C VAL A 402 9.99 -8.36 -11.48
N PHE A 403 8.94 -7.65 -11.10
CA PHE A 403 8.91 -6.88 -9.86
C PHE A 403 8.37 -7.76 -8.74
N GLN A 404 9.10 -7.78 -7.62
CA GLN A 404 8.58 -8.33 -6.38
C GLN A 404 7.84 -7.22 -5.63
N VAL A 405 6.62 -7.52 -5.21
CA VAL A 405 5.90 -6.75 -4.20
C VAL A 405 6.40 -7.22 -2.83
N GLY A 406 7.42 -6.55 -2.31
CA GLY A 406 8.03 -6.86 -1.01
C GLY A 406 7.51 -5.96 0.11
N ASN A 407 7.36 -6.53 1.31
CA ASN A 407 6.78 -5.83 2.47
C ASN A 407 7.85 -5.23 3.41
N ASN A 408 7.57 -4.03 3.96
CA ASN A 408 8.27 -3.50 5.15
C ASN A 408 7.33 -3.68 6.35
N CYS A 409 7.62 -4.65 7.21
CA CYS A 409 6.78 -5.00 8.34
C CYS A 409 6.93 -3.96 9.46
N ILE A 410 5.91 -3.16 9.72
CA ILE A 410 5.92 -2.22 10.86
C ILE A 410 5.25 -2.93 12.05
N PRO A 411 5.97 -3.17 13.17
CA PRO A 411 5.35 -3.72 14.37
C PRO A 411 4.20 -2.82 14.85
N ARG A 412 3.07 -3.43 15.19
CA ARG A 412 1.92 -2.73 15.77
C ARG A 412 1.91 -3.00 17.28
N ASN A 413 1.73 -1.93 18.05
CA ASN A 413 1.23 -2.00 19.43
C ASN A 413 -0.27 -1.66 19.42
N GLN A 414 -1.11 -2.51 20.01
CA GLN A 414 -2.55 -2.35 20.03
C GLN A 414 -3.07 -2.07 21.45
N TYR A 415 -4.06 -1.18 21.49
CA TYR A 415 -4.93 -0.96 22.64
C TYR A 415 -6.34 -1.37 22.24
N VAL A 416 -6.99 -2.21 23.05
CA VAL A 416 -8.37 -2.62 22.79
C VAL A 416 -9.24 -2.22 23.97
N ALA A 417 -10.28 -1.45 23.68
CA ALA A 417 -11.39 -1.20 24.60
C ALA A 417 -12.63 -1.91 24.06
N VAL A 418 -13.19 -2.81 24.87
CA VAL A 418 -14.38 -3.58 24.53
C VAL A 418 -15.52 -3.18 25.45
N GLN A 419 -16.70 -3.07 24.87
CA GLN A 419 -17.97 -2.99 25.59
C GLN A 419 -18.95 -3.95 24.92
N SER A 420 -19.46 -4.90 25.69
CA SER A 420 -20.39 -5.93 25.22
C SER A 420 -21.64 -5.94 26.08
N ASN A 421 -22.80 -6.12 25.44
CA ASN A 421 -24.11 -6.14 26.11
C ASN A 421 -24.78 -7.49 25.85
N TRP A 422 -25.26 -8.11 26.93
CA TRP A 422 -25.79 -9.46 26.96
C TRP A 422 -27.20 -9.44 27.53
N VAL A 423 -28.09 -10.25 26.96
CA VAL A 423 -29.45 -10.44 27.45
C VAL A 423 -29.55 -11.83 28.06
N ASN A 424 -30.13 -11.94 29.25
CA ASN A 424 -30.33 -13.22 29.88
C ASN A 424 -31.37 -14.04 29.10
N THR A 425 -31.03 -15.29 28.77
CA THR A 425 -31.91 -16.23 28.06
C THR A 425 -32.64 -17.20 28.99
N GLY A 426 -32.31 -17.19 30.28
CA GLY A 426 -33.04 -17.88 31.32
C GLY A 426 -34.43 -17.27 31.55
N THR A 427 -35.32 -18.05 32.14
CA THR A 427 -36.63 -17.57 32.60
C THR A 427 -36.56 -17.28 34.10
N ALA A 428 -37.03 -16.11 34.53
CA ALA A 428 -37.32 -15.86 35.94
C ALA A 428 -38.37 -16.89 36.40
N GLU A 429 -38.10 -17.61 37.50
CA GLU A 429 -39.07 -18.51 38.12
C GLU A 429 -40.13 -17.75 38.94
#